data_AF-A0A4Q8LAR8-F1
#
_entry.id   AF-A0A4Q8LAR8-F1
#
_cell.length_a   1.000
_cell.length_b   1.000
_cell.length_c   1.000
_cell.angle_alpha   90.00
_cell.angle_beta   90.00
_cell.angle_gamma   90.00
#
_symmetry.space_group_name_H-M   'P 1'
#
loop_
_entity.id
_entity.type
_entity.pdbx_description
1 polymer ?
#
loop_
_entity_poly.entity_id
_entity_poly.type
_entity_poly.pdbx_seq_one_letter_code
_entity_poly.pdbx_strand_id
1 'polypeptide(L)'
;MRQEQLDQQLHALHDKVADGRALPLDQAFFDACAADASAILAHVDDAAQARYAIERIDAIFDEVGVDAQRLLSIGQRGPLPVGAGTQE
;
A
#
# COMPACT_ATOMS: atom_id res chain seq x y z
N MET A 1 -0.05 -18.05 -6.65
CA MET A 1 -1.07 -17.96 -5.57
C MET A 1 -2.27 -17.22 -6.15
N ARG A 2 -3.52 -17.64 -5.87
CA ARG A 2 -4.61 -17.63 -6.88
C ARG A 2 -5.73 -16.59 -6.65
N GLN A 3 -5.46 -15.33 -6.36
CA GLN A 3 -6.49 -14.28 -6.14
C GLN A 3 -7.28 -14.39 -4.81
N GLU A 4 -7.72 -15.57 -4.38
CA GLU A 4 -8.40 -15.74 -3.08
C GLU A 4 -7.50 -15.34 -1.90
N GLN A 5 -6.22 -15.71 -1.96
CA GLN A 5 -5.22 -15.33 -0.95
C GLN A 5 -4.87 -13.83 -1.00
N LEU A 6 -4.97 -13.20 -2.17
CA LEU A 6 -4.80 -11.76 -2.32
C LEU A 6 -5.98 -11.04 -1.66
N ASP A 7 -7.19 -11.51 -1.93
CA ASP A 7 -8.42 -10.97 -1.33
C ASP A 7 -8.40 -11.07 0.20
N GLN A 8 -7.97 -12.22 0.75
CA GLN A 8 -7.82 -12.37 2.20
C GLN A 8 -6.81 -11.39 2.82
N GLN A 9 -5.68 -11.13 2.16
CA GLN A 9 -4.70 -10.16 2.66
C GLN A 9 -5.22 -8.72 2.57
N LEU A 10 -5.92 -8.37 1.48
CA LEU A 10 -6.57 -7.07 1.33
C LEU A 10 -7.66 -6.87 2.37
N HIS A 11 -8.43 -7.92 2.68
CA HIS A 11 -9.45 -7.89 3.72
C HIS A 11 -8.84 -7.69 5.11
N ALA A 12 -7.75 -8.38 5.41
CA ALA A 12 -7.04 -8.22 6.68
C ALA A 12 -6.47 -6.79 6.85
N LEU A 13 -5.91 -6.22 5.77
CA LEU A 13 -5.45 -4.83 5.75
C LEU A 13 -6.62 -3.86 6.01
N HIS A 14 -7.75 -4.08 5.34
CA HIS A 14 -8.95 -3.25 5.51
C HIS A 14 -9.47 -3.29 6.95
N ASP A 15 -9.56 -4.49 7.55
CA ASP A 15 -10.03 -4.66 8.94
C ASP A 15 -9.12 -3.92 9.93
N LYS A 16 -7.80 -4.05 9.78
CA LYS A 16 -6.80 -3.32 10.57
C LYS A 16 -6.93 -1.80 10.40
N VAL A 17 -7.17 -1.33 9.18
CA VAL A 17 -7.36 0.10 8.87
C VAL A 17 -8.65 0.64 9.48
N ALA A 18 -9.74 -0.12 9.36
CA ALA A 18 -11.04 0.21 9.93
C ALA A 18 -11.02 0.24 11.48
N ASP A 19 -10.32 -0.71 12.12
CA ASP A 19 -10.12 -0.72 13.58
C ASP A 19 -9.28 0.48 14.04
N GLY A 20 -8.19 0.78 13.31
CA GLY A 20 -7.32 1.92 13.59
C GLY A 20 -8.01 3.29 13.53
N ARG A 21 -9.12 3.42 12.80
CA ARG A 21 -9.93 4.65 12.73
C ARG A 21 -10.45 5.12 14.10
N ALA A 22 -10.58 4.21 15.07
CA ALA A 22 -11.02 4.54 16.43
C ALA A 22 -9.93 5.20 17.29
N LEU A 23 -8.67 5.21 16.82
CA LEU A 23 -7.50 5.70 17.53
C LEU A 23 -6.85 6.86 16.77
N PRO A 24 -6.00 7.68 17.42
CA PRO A 24 -5.16 8.63 16.70
C PRO A 24 -4.23 7.86 15.77
N LEU A 25 -4.47 8.00 14.46
CA LEU A 25 -3.67 7.38 13.41
C LEU A 25 -2.26 8.00 13.42
N ASP A 26 -1.31 7.31 14.05
CA ASP A 26 0.07 7.77 14.21
C ASP A 26 0.98 7.24 13.07
N GLN A 27 2.17 7.84 12.90
CA GLN A 27 3.10 7.50 11.82
C GLN A 27 3.48 6.02 11.81
N ALA A 28 3.59 5.39 12.99
CA ALA A 28 3.88 3.96 13.13
C ALA A 28 2.76 3.07 12.60
N PHE A 29 1.50 3.49 12.73
CA PHE A 29 0.35 2.78 12.16
C PHE A 29 0.40 2.83 10.63
N PHE A 30 0.66 4.02 10.08
CA PHE A 30 0.79 4.18 8.64
C PHE A 30 1.95 3.37 8.06
N ASP A 31 3.11 3.36 8.73
CA ASP A 31 4.28 2.58 8.31
C ASP A 31 3.97 1.07 8.31
N ALA A 32 3.26 0.59 9.33
CA ALA A 32 2.82 -0.80 9.40
C ALA A 32 1.86 -1.17 8.25
N CYS A 33 0.88 -0.31 7.95
CA CYS A 33 -0.06 -0.55 6.85
C CYS A 33 0.63 -0.43 5.47
N ALA A 34 1.66 0.43 5.33
CA ALA A 34 2.50 0.52 4.14
C ALA A 34 3.31 -0.77 3.91
N ALA A 35 3.88 -1.32 4.98
CA ALA A 35 4.64 -2.56 4.96
C ALA A 35 3.76 -3.75 4.58
N ASP A 36 2.54 -3.83 5.14
CA ASP A 36 1.54 -4.83 4.76
C ASP A 36 1.18 -4.69 3.26
N ALA A 37 0.84 -3.49 2.79
CA ALA A 37 0.55 -3.23 1.38
C ALA A 37 1.71 -3.64 0.45
N SER A 38 2.96 -3.34 0.84
CA SER A 38 4.15 -3.72 0.08
C SER A 38 4.36 -5.24 0.04
N ALA A 39 4.14 -5.92 1.16
CA ALA A 39 4.21 -7.38 1.24
C ALA A 39 3.15 -8.05 0.35
N ILE A 40 1.92 -7.51 0.34
CA ILE A 40 0.85 -7.97 -0.54
C ILE A 40 1.29 -7.88 -2.01
N LEU A 41 1.82 -6.74 -2.43
CA LEU A 41 2.29 -6.53 -3.80
C LEU A 41 3.51 -7.38 -4.15
N ALA A 42 4.41 -7.66 -3.21
CA ALA A 42 5.57 -8.52 -3.42
C ALA A 42 5.21 -9.99 -3.73
N HIS A 43 4.01 -10.43 -3.33
CA HIS A 43 3.50 -11.77 -3.62
C HIS A 43 2.67 -11.85 -4.91
N VAL A 44 2.48 -10.74 -5.60
CA VAL A 44 1.69 -10.68 -6.84
C VAL A 44 2.60 -10.73 -8.06
N ASP A 45 2.50 -11.82 -8.80
CA ASP A 45 3.29 -12.07 -10.02
C ASP A 45 2.61 -11.52 -11.30
N ASP A 46 1.33 -11.12 -11.21
CA ASP A 46 0.49 -10.75 -12.34
C ASP A 46 0.12 -9.26 -12.32
N ALA A 47 0.31 -8.58 -13.45
CA ALA A 47 0.07 -7.14 -13.55
C ALA A 47 -1.40 -6.73 -13.32
N ALA A 48 -2.36 -7.58 -13.68
CA ALA A 48 -3.77 -7.30 -13.43
C ALA A 48 -4.12 -7.45 -11.94
N GLN A 49 -3.56 -8.48 -11.28
CA GLN A 49 -3.67 -8.64 -9.84
C GLN A 49 -2.97 -7.50 -9.08
N ALA A 50 -1.82 -7.02 -9.57
CA ALA A 50 -1.08 -5.94 -8.93
C ALA A 50 -1.89 -4.65 -9.01
N ARG A 51 -2.47 -4.36 -10.19
CA ARG A 51 -3.35 -3.21 -10.37
C ARG A 51 -4.59 -3.28 -9.48
N TYR A 52 -5.24 -4.44 -9.43
CA TYR A 52 -6.38 -4.66 -8.54
C TYR A 52 -6.01 -4.45 -7.05
N ALA A 53 -4.86 -4.98 -6.62
CA ALA A 53 -4.36 -4.80 -5.27
C ALA A 53 -4.10 -3.32 -4.97
N ILE A 54 -3.44 -2.60 -5.87
CA ILE A 54 -3.17 -1.16 -5.74
C ILE A 54 -4.49 -0.38 -5.61
N GLU A 55 -5.48 -0.61 -6.47
CA GLU A 55 -6.76 0.10 -6.42
C GLU A 55 -7.54 -0.21 -5.13
N ARG A 56 -7.48 -1.45 -4.63
CA ARG A 56 -8.12 -1.79 -3.34
C ARG A 56 -7.39 -1.19 -2.16
N ILE A 57 -6.07 -1.23 -2.15
CA ILE A 57 -5.24 -0.61 -1.11
C ILE A 57 -5.52 0.90 -1.06
N ASP A 58 -5.58 1.55 -2.23
CA ASP A 58 -5.89 2.98 -2.35
C ASP A 58 -7.24 3.32 -1.71
N ALA A 59 -8.31 2.59 -2.06
CA ALA A 59 -9.63 2.77 -1.47
C ALA A 59 -9.65 2.56 0.06
N ILE A 60 -8.95 1.53 0.56
CA ILE A 60 -8.88 1.23 2.01
C ILE A 60 -8.27 2.41 2.78
N PHE A 61 -7.24 3.04 2.23
CA PHE A 61 -6.59 4.20 2.85
C PHE A 61 -7.39 5.49 2.65
N ASP A 62 -8.07 5.67 1.52
CA ASP A 62 -8.97 6.80 1.29
C ASP A 62 -10.12 6.83 2.33
N GLU A 63 -10.66 5.67 2.71
CA GLU A 63 -11.73 5.55 3.72
C GLU A 63 -11.34 6.06 5.12
N VAL A 64 -10.05 6.07 5.46
CA VAL A 64 -9.51 6.65 6.71
C VAL A 64 -8.98 8.07 6.53
N GLY A 65 -9.16 8.67 5.35
CA GLY A 65 -8.68 10.01 5.03
C GLY A 65 -7.17 10.08 4.80
N VAL A 66 -6.57 8.97 4.38
CA VAL A 66 -5.14 8.84 4.14
C VAL A 66 -4.89 8.85 2.64
N ASP A 67 -4.11 9.83 2.19
CA ASP A 67 -3.64 9.92 0.80
C ASP A 67 -2.76 8.70 0.46
N ALA A 68 -3.35 7.69 -0.18
CA ALA A 68 -2.68 6.45 -0.59
C ALA A 68 -1.47 6.69 -1.51
N GLN A 69 -1.48 7.78 -2.29
CA GLN A 69 -0.32 8.25 -3.06
C GLN A 69 0.92 8.53 -2.18
N ARG A 70 0.71 9.00 -0.94
CA ARG A 70 1.79 9.28 0.01
C ARG A 70 2.43 7.98 0.52
N LEU A 71 1.62 6.95 0.77
CA LEU A 71 2.05 5.62 1.18
C LEU A 71 2.83 4.90 0.08
N LEU A 72 2.33 4.91 -1.15
CA LEU A 72 3.04 4.35 -2.30
C LEU A 72 4.36 5.07 -2.56
N SER A 73 4.43 6.39 -2.30
CA SER A 73 5.69 7.14 -2.37
C SER A 73 6.69 6.75 -1.28
N ILE A 74 6.25 6.30 -0.10
CA ILE A 74 7.13 5.80 0.97
C ILE A 74 7.60 4.38 0.64
N GLY A 75 6.71 3.51 0.13
CA GLY A 75 7.06 2.17 -0.32
C GLY A 75 7.98 2.14 -1.56
N GLN A 76 7.91 3.15 -2.43
CA GLN A 76 8.80 3.31 -3.58
C GLN A 76 10.12 4.04 -3.26
N ARG A 77 10.35 4.46 -2.02
CA ARG A 77 11.61 5.11 -1.59
C ARG A 77 12.76 4.14 -1.28
N GLY A 78 12.74 2.95 -1.90
CA GLY A 78 14.02 2.37 -2.33
C GLY A 78 14.70 3.36 -3.29
N PRO A 79 16.04 3.40 -3.40
CA PRO A 79 16.72 4.33 -4.28
C PRO A 79 16.29 4.04 -5.73
N LEU A 80 15.24 4.71 -6.19
CA LEU A 80 15.04 4.99 -7.59
C LEU A 80 16.33 5.71 -8.02
N PRO A 81 17.06 5.22 -9.01
CA PRO A 81 18.07 6.04 -9.67
C PRO A 81 17.29 7.22 -10.26
N VAL A 82 17.14 8.30 -9.48
CA VAL A 82 17.09 9.63 -10.02
C VAL A 82 18.30 9.65 -10.95
N GLY A 83 18.03 9.69 -12.24
CA GLY A 83 19.01 10.07 -13.22
C GLY A 83 19.56 11.41 -12.76
N ALA A 84 20.67 11.33 -12.04
CA ALA A 84 21.58 12.44 -11.87
C ALA A 84 22.09 12.80 -13.27
N GLY A 85 21.99 14.07 -13.63
CA GLY A 85 22.43 14.61 -14.91
C GLY A 85 21.29 15.38 -15.59
N THR A 86 20.94 16.60 -15.17
CA THR A 86 21.67 17.85 -15.48
C THR A 86 21.62 18.12 -16.99
N GLN A 87 20.68 18.96 -17.44
CA GLN A 87 20.94 20.28 -18.03
C GLN A 87 22.01 20.26 -19.12
N GLU A 88 21.60 20.35 -20.41
CA GLU A 88 22.18 21.20 -21.46
C GLU A 88 21.11 21.53 -22.51
#